data_AF-A0A9D4G7E9-F1
#
_entry.id   AF-A0A9D4G7E9-F1
#
_cell.length_a   1.000
_cell.length_b   1.000
_cell.length_c   1.000
_cell.angle_alpha   90.00
_cell.angle_beta   90.00
_cell.angle_gamma   90.00
#
_symmetry.space_group_name_H-M   'P 1'
#
loop_
_entity.id
_entity.type
_entity.pdbx_description
1 polymer ?
#
loop_
_entity_poly.entity_id
_entity_poly.type
_entity_poly.pdbx_seq_one_letter_code
_entity_poly.pdbx_strand_id
1 'polypeptide(L)'
;MFQVTTVTIINRIDDCNCGGRLDGIVYEVGIATGSWEECGRFLGPGDGVVNITTTCDRTMHGRYVRIRKIKQDYLTLCEVYVYS
;
A
#
# COMPACT_ATOMS: atom_id res chain seq x y z
N MET A 1 -10.60 -14.42 9.10
CA MET A 1 -9.89 -14.21 7.82
C MET A 1 -10.75 -13.26 7.01
N PHE A 2 -10.17 -12.27 6.36
CA PHE A 2 -10.90 -11.23 5.64
C PHE A 2 -10.79 -11.44 4.12
N GLN A 3 -11.79 -11.01 3.37
CA GLN A 3 -11.83 -11.05 1.91
C GLN A 3 -11.40 -9.70 1.35
N VAL A 4 -10.11 -9.38 1.39
CA VAL A 4 -9.60 -8.07 0.96
C VAL A 4 -9.90 -7.84 -0.52
N THR A 5 -10.60 -6.74 -0.82
CA THR A 5 -11.00 -6.34 -2.18
C THR A 5 -10.35 -5.04 -2.62
N THR A 6 -10.19 -4.09 -1.69
CA THR A 6 -9.64 -2.76 -1.98
C THR A 6 -8.73 -2.31 -0.85
N VAL A 7 -7.63 -1.64 -1.21
CA VAL A 7 -6.73 -0.98 -0.28
C VAL A 7 -6.62 0.49 -0.67
N THR A 8 -6.82 1.38 0.31
CA THR A 8 -6.55 2.81 0.14
C THR A 8 -5.42 3.23 1.08
N ILE A 9 -4.41 3.87 0.51
CA ILE A 9 -3.26 4.39 1.25
C ILE A 9 -3.31 5.91 1.22
N ILE A 10 -3.24 6.56 2.38
CA ILE A 10 -3.11 8.02 2.49
C ILE A 10 -1.63 8.37 2.67
N ASN A 11 -1.14 9.20 1.76
CA ASN A 11 0.24 9.69 1.78
C ASN A 11 0.43 10.73 2.90
N ARG A 12 1.68 10.92 3.30
CA ARG A 12 2.07 12.09 4.08
C ARG A 12 2.08 13.32 3.18
N ILE A 13 1.17 14.25 3.47
CA ILE A 13 1.17 15.58 2.86
C ILE A 13 1.45 16.61 3.94
N ASP A 14 2.64 17.17 3.86
CA ASP A 14 3.10 18.33 4.63
C ASP A 14 4.14 19.10 3.80
N ASP A 15 4.67 20.17 4.38
CA ASP A 15 5.64 21.08 3.76
C ASP A 15 7.07 20.51 3.69
N CYS A 16 7.31 19.27 4.14
CA CYS A 16 8.66 18.69 4.15
C CYS A 16 9.16 18.17 2.80
N ASN A 17 8.37 18.31 1.72
CA ASN A 17 8.66 17.75 0.38
C ASN A 17 8.98 16.25 0.43
N CYS A 18 8.23 15.51 1.26
CA CYS A 18 8.45 14.08 1.50
C CYS A 18 7.44 13.18 0.76
N GLY A 19 6.60 13.73 -0.11
CA GLY A 19 5.51 12.99 -0.78
C GLY A 19 6.02 11.81 -1.63
N GLY A 20 7.17 11.99 -2.29
CA GLY A 20 7.87 10.96 -3.05
C GLY A 20 8.34 9.78 -2.22
N ARG A 21 8.28 9.84 -0.88
CA ARG A 21 8.47 8.66 -0.03
C ARG A 21 7.36 7.61 -0.22
N LEU A 22 6.29 7.90 -0.95
CA LEU A 22 5.34 6.87 -1.36
C LEU A 22 5.71 6.17 -2.66
N ASP A 23 6.74 6.62 -3.37
CA ASP A 23 7.15 6.01 -4.64
C ASP A 23 7.64 4.58 -4.47
N GLY A 24 7.33 3.75 -5.47
CA GLY A 24 7.82 2.39 -5.57
C GLY A 24 7.37 1.52 -4.40
N ILE A 25 6.09 1.57 -4.04
CA ILE A 25 5.49 0.67 -3.06
C ILE A 25 4.73 -0.48 -3.72
N VAL A 26 4.73 -1.62 -3.04
CA VAL A 26 3.88 -2.78 -3.34
C VAL A 26 3.09 -3.10 -2.08
N TYR A 27 1.80 -3.37 -2.23
CA TYR A 27 0.95 -3.80 -1.14
C TYR A 27 0.40 -5.20 -1.43
N GLU A 28 0.61 -6.07 -0.46
CA GLU A 28 0.43 -7.50 -0.57
C GLU A 28 -0.46 -8.00 0.56
N VAL A 29 -1.21 -9.06 0.28
CA VAL A 29 -2.09 -9.72 1.25
C VAL A 29 -1.53 -11.11 1.53
N GLY A 30 -1.55 -11.53 2.80
CA GLY A 30 -1.02 -12.82 3.22
C GLY A 30 -1.86 -13.49 4.30
N ILE A 31 -1.91 -14.82 4.25
CA ILE A 31 -2.53 -15.66 5.29
C ILE A 31 -1.60 -15.78 6.50
N ALA A 32 -0.30 -15.85 6.25
CA ALA A 32 0.77 -15.94 7.24
C ALA A 32 1.99 -15.14 6.79
N THR A 33 2.84 -14.76 7.75
CA THR A 33 4.10 -14.08 7.44
C THR A 33 4.96 -14.94 6.51
N GLY A 34 5.39 -14.40 5.38
CA GLY A 34 6.22 -15.11 4.39
C GLY A 34 5.44 -15.67 3.19
N SER A 35 4.12 -15.70 3.27
CA SER A 35 3.24 -16.04 2.13
C SER A 35 2.47 -14.77 1.73
N TRP A 36 2.95 -14.12 0.67
CA TRP A 36 2.46 -12.81 0.23
C TRP A 36 2.03 -12.89 -1.22
N GLU A 37 0.84 -12.37 -1.50
CA GLU A 37 0.32 -12.18 -2.85
C GLU A 37 0.14 -10.68 -3.10
N GLU A 38 0.51 -10.20 -4.29
CA GLU A 38 0.37 -8.78 -4.64
C GLU A 38 -1.11 -8.43 -4.84
N CYS A 39 -1.60 -7.42 -4.13
CA CYS A 39 -2.87 -6.77 -4.42
C CYS A 39 -2.68 -5.65 -5.44
N GLY A 40 -1.56 -4.93 -5.34
CA GLY A 40 -1.19 -3.91 -6.30
C GLY A 40 0.11 -3.19 -5.93
N ARG A 41 0.44 -2.19 -6.75
CA ARG A 41 1.66 -1.39 -6.62
C ARG A 41 1.44 0.03 -7.09
N PHE A 42 2.25 0.92 -6.55
CA PHE A 42 2.33 2.31 -6.98
C PHE A 42 3.79 2.67 -7.22
N LEU A 43 4.11 2.99 -8.48
CA LEU A 43 5.48 3.29 -8.87
C LEU A 43 5.84 4.77 -8.70
N GLY A 44 4.84 5.62 -8.47
CA GLY A 44 5.00 7.08 -8.42
C GLY A 44 4.32 7.80 -9.59
N PRO A 45 4.39 9.14 -9.60
CA PRO A 45 5.02 9.98 -8.58
C PRO A 45 4.09 10.20 -7.37
N GLY A 46 4.63 10.10 -6.15
CA GLY A 46 3.93 10.30 -4.89
C GLY A 46 3.88 11.77 -4.45
N ASP A 47 4.73 12.62 -5.03
CA ASP A 47 4.67 14.06 -4.79
C ASP A 47 3.33 14.65 -5.24
N GLY A 48 2.66 15.37 -4.34
CA GLY A 48 1.33 15.92 -4.57
C GLY A 48 0.18 14.90 -4.53
N VAL A 49 0.46 13.61 -4.37
CA VAL A 49 -0.58 12.57 -4.25
C VAL A 49 -1.08 12.48 -2.81
N VAL A 50 -2.39 12.69 -2.63
CA VAL A 50 -3.09 12.60 -1.34
C VAL A 50 -3.34 11.16 -0.94
N ASN A 51 -3.89 10.38 -1.85
CA ASN A 51 -4.22 9.00 -1.61
C ASN A 51 -4.13 8.17 -2.89
N ILE A 52 -3.97 6.87 -2.69
CA ILE A 52 -4.02 5.87 -3.75
C ILE A 52 -5.05 4.86 -3.33
N THR A 53 -6.08 4.66 -4.15
CA THR A 53 -7.07 3.59 -3.96
C THR A 53 -6.86 2.55 -5.03
N THR A 54 -6.74 1.29 -4.64
CA THR A 54 -6.54 0.20 -5.57
C THR A 54 -7.42 -0.98 -5.22
N THR A 55 -8.21 -1.40 -6.20
CA THR A 55 -8.94 -2.67 -6.16
C THR A 55 -7.95 -3.77 -6.55
N CYS A 56 -7.85 -4.81 -5.72
CA CYS A 56 -6.99 -5.95 -6.03
C CYS A 56 -7.53 -6.68 -7.28
N ASP A 57 -6.64 -7.27 -8.08
CA ASP A 57 -7.01 -7.99 -9.32
C ASP A 57 -8.02 -9.14 -9.09
N ARG A 58 -8.07 -9.65 -7.85
CA ARG A 58 -9.01 -10.66 -7.38
C ARG A 58 -9.31 -10.44 -5.90
N THR A 59 -10.41 -11.02 -5.42
CA THR A 59 -10.67 -11.10 -3.98
C THR A 59 -9.57 -11.91 -3.29
N MET A 60 -8.89 -11.30 -2.32
CA MET A 60 -7.75 -11.90 -1.63
C MET A 60 -8.14 -12.32 -0.23
N HIS A 61 -7.85 -13.58 0.12
CA HIS A 61 -8.11 -14.08 1.47
C HIS A 61 -6.87 -13.90 2.35
N GLY A 62 -6.99 -13.08 3.40
CA GLY A 62 -5.82 -12.70 4.20
C GLY A 62 -6.09 -12.47 5.67
N ARG A 63 -5.00 -12.52 6.44
CA ARG A 63 -4.91 -12.04 7.82
C ARG A 63 -4.02 -10.81 7.95
N TYR A 64 -3.05 -10.66 7.05
CA TYR A 64 -2.06 -9.60 7.05
C TYR A 64 -2.10 -8.83 5.74
N VAL A 65 -1.94 -7.50 5.84
CA VAL A 65 -1.62 -6.63 4.72
C VAL A 65 -0.22 -6.07 4.95
N ARG A 66 0.65 -6.21 3.94
CA ARG A 66 2.02 -5.71 3.97
C ARG A 66 2.16 -4.62 2.93
N ILE A 67 2.60 -3.44 3.32
CA ILE A 67 3.04 -2.39 2.39
C ILE A 67 4.57 -2.34 2.49
N ARG A 68 5.25 -2.51 1.37
CA ARG A 68 6.71 -2.49 1.31
C ARG A 68 7.21 -1.60 0.18
N LYS A 69 8.38 -1.03 0.38
CA LYS A 69 9.14 -0.40 -0.70
C LYS A 69 9.81 -1.46 -1.58
N ILE A 70 9.97 -1.15 -2.87
CA ILE A 70 10.79 -1.92 -3.81
C ILE A 70 12.28 -1.63 -3.57
N LYS A 71 12.62 -0.39 -3.21
CA LYS A 71 13.98 0.05 -2.89
C LYS A 71 14.16 0.23 -1.38
N GLN A 72 15.38 0.17 -0.89
CA GLN A 72 15.65 0.46 0.53
C GLN A 72 15.57 1.97 0.76
N ASP A 73 14.45 2.43 1.32
CA ASP A 73 14.16 3.84 1.56
C ASP A 73 13.07 3.99 2.65
N TYR A 74 12.83 5.21 3.10
CA TYR A 74 11.79 5.53 4.05
C TYR A 74 10.40 5.28 3.46
N LEU A 75 9.60 4.47 4.17
CA LEU A 75 8.17 4.34 3.94
C LEU A 75 7.44 5.14 5.02
N THR A 76 6.55 6.04 4.61
CA THR A 76 5.72 6.82 5.53
C THR A 76 4.28 6.74 5.06
N LEU A 77 3.38 6.35 5.96
CA LEU A 77 1.97 6.15 5.70
C LEU A 77 1.21 6.95 6.75
N CYS A 78 0.28 7.80 6.32
CA CYS A 78 -0.58 8.51 7.26
C CYS A 78 -1.74 7.62 7.72
N GLU A 79 -2.36 6.93 6.77
CA GLU A 79 -3.48 6.03 7.03
C GLU A 79 -3.50 4.90 6.00
N VAL A 80 -4.04 3.74 6.39
CA VAL A 80 -4.27 2.61 5.50
C VAL A 80 -5.67 2.07 5.75
N TYR A 81 -6.55 2.21 4.77
CA TYR A 81 -7.87 1.59 4.79
C TYR A 81 -7.83 0.28 4.01
N VAL A 82 -8.44 -0.75 4.59
CA VAL A 82 -8.59 -2.07 3.99
C VAL A 82 -10.07 -2.40 3.94
N TYR A 83 -10.58 -2.68 2.74
CA TYR A 83 -11.97 -3.02 2.50
C TYR A 83 -12.09 -4.51 2.17
N SER A 84 -13.21 -5.11 2.61
CA SER A 84 -13.53 -6.52 2.42
C SER A 84 -14.91 -6.70 1.81
#